data_AF-A0A9W9PUA3-F1
#
_entry.id   AF-A0A9W9PUA3-F1
#
_cell.length_a   1.000
_cell.length_b   1.000
_cell.length_c   1.000
_cell.angle_alpha   90.00
_cell.angle_beta   90.00
_cell.angle_gamma   90.00
#
_symmetry.space_group_name_H-M   'P 1'
#
loop_
_entity.id
_entity.type
_entity.pdbx_description
1 polymer ?
#
loop_
_entity_poly.entity_id
_entity_poly.type
_entity_poly.pdbx_seq_one_letter_code
_entity_poly.pdbx_strand_id
1 'polypeptide(L)' 'MADTYASDPEWADITPIPLNDGSESGAMPLATIAYPDEYLDATSYLRAVMAANEMSERALKLTENVISMNPAHYTVW' A
#
# COMPACT_ATOMS: atom_id res chain seq x y z
N MET A 1 -7.77 17.11 3.93
CA MET A 1 -8.30 15.83 3.43
C MET A 1 -7.15 15.23 2.68
N ALA A 2 -6.61 14.10 3.13
CA ALA A 2 -5.48 13.49 2.45
C ALA A 2 -5.96 12.97 1.09
N ASP A 3 -5.30 13.39 0.02
CA ASP A 3 -5.56 12.88 -1.32
C ASP A 3 -5.21 11.39 -1.35
N THR A 4 -6.21 10.54 -1.51
CA THR A 4 -6.06 9.08 -1.62
C THR A 4 -5.57 8.69 -3.01
N TYR A 5 -4.77 7.64 -3.12
CA TYR A 5 -4.32 7.11 -4.41
C TYR A 5 -5.49 6.68 -5.29
N ALA A 6 -6.58 6.22 -4.68
CA ALA A 6 -7.82 5.86 -5.37
C ALA A 6 -8.49 7.02 -6.12
N SER A 7 -8.28 8.27 -5.69
CA SER A 7 -8.84 9.46 -6.34
C SER A 7 -7.90 10.09 -7.37
N ASP A 8 -6.65 9.65 -7.42
CA ASP A 8 -5.64 10.21 -8.31
C ASP A 8 -5.75 9.56 -9.71
N PRO A 9 -6.01 10.34 -10.77
CA PRO A 9 -6.09 9.81 -12.13
C PRO A 9 -4.78 9.15 -12.61
N GLU A 10 -3.62 9.50 -12.02
CA GLU A 10 -2.35 8.83 -12.31
C GLU A 10 -2.32 7.37 -11.85
N TRP A 11 -3.27 6.93 -11.02
CA TRP A 11 -3.36 5.58 -10.48
C TRP A 11 -4.58 4.80 -10.99
N ALA A 12 -5.33 5.36 -11.94
CA ALA A 12 -6.57 4.77 -12.44
C ALA A 12 -6.38 3.48 -13.27
N ASP A 13 -5.19 3.25 -13.81
CA ASP A 13 -4.83 2.08 -14.62
C ASP A 13 -4.38 0.86 -13.81
N ILE A 14 -4.16 1.02 -12.50
CA ILE A 14 -3.71 -0.07 -11.63
C ILE A 14 -4.72 -0.33 -10.50
N THR A 15 -5.05 -1.60 -10.29
CA THR A 15 -5.96 -2.01 -9.22
C THR A 15 -5.17 -2.29 -7.93
N PRO A 16 -5.47 -1.62 -6.80
CA PRO A 16 -4.77 -1.86 -5.55
C PRO A 16 -5.02 -3.27 -5.03
N ILE A 17 -4.00 -3.86 -4.38
CA ILE A 17 -4.09 -5.19 -3.76
C ILE A 17 -4.24 -4.99 -2.25
N PRO A 18 -5.44 -5.19 -1.67
CA PRO A 18 -5.69 -4.94 -0.25
C PRO A 18 -4.87 -5.86 0.66
N LEU A 19 -4.68 -5.45 1.91
CA LEU A 19 -4.05 -6.29 2.92
C LEU A 19 -4.94 -7.51 3.18
N ASN A 20 -4.35 -8.70 3.09
CA ASN A 20 -4.93 -9.92 3.60
C ASN A 20 -4.13 -10.35 4.84
N ASP A 21 -4.68 -10.09 6.02
CA ASP A 21 -4.10 -10.45 7.31
C ASP A 21 -4.59 -11.81 7.84
N GLY A 22 -5.42 -12.51 7.06
CA GLY A 22 -6.00 -13.80 7.42
C GLY A 22 -7.26 -13.73 8.29
N SER A 23 -7.78 -12.54 8.60
CA SER A 23 -9.02 -12.37 9.38
C SER A 23 -10.24 -13.09 8.79
N GLU A 24 -10.28 -13.25 7.46
CA GLU A 24 -11.37 -13.97 6.77
C GLU A 24 -11.21 -15.50 6.75
N SER A 25 -10.07 -16.03 7.19
CA SER A 25 -9.74 -17.47 7.09
C SER A 25 -10.25 -18.33 8.27
N GLY A 26 -10.97 -17.71 9.22
CA GLY A 26 -11.69 -18.37 10.30
C GLY A 26 -11.14 -18.09 11.70
N ALA A 27 -9.82 -18.22 11.90
CA ALA A 27 -9.18 -17.86 13.17
C ALA A 27 -8.71 -16.40 13.14
N MET A 28 -8.91 -15.64 14.22
CA MET A 28 -8.44 -14.26 14.29
C MET A 28 -6.90 -14.20 14.32
N PRO A 29 -6.28 -13.34 13.50
CA PRO A 29 -4.83 -13.14 13.51
C PRO A 29 -4.34 -12.53 14.84
N LEU A 30 -3.11 -12.87 15.20
CA LEU A 30 -2.45 -12.35 16.40
C LEU A 30 -1.59 -11.13 16.07
N ALA A 31 -1.48 -10.20 17.03
CA ALA A 31 -0.69 -8.98 16.90
C ALA A 31 -1.04 -8.15 15.65
N THR A 32 -2.34 -8.04 15.34
CA THR A 32 -2.82 -7.13 14.30
C THR A 32 -2.53 -5.69 14.67
N ILE A 33 -2.37 -4.87 13.65
CA ILE A 33 -2.18 -3.43 13.78
C ILE A 33 -3.36 -2.75 13.10
N ALA A 34 -4.02 -1.86 13.83
CA ALA A 34 -5.04 -0.99 13.25
C ALA A 34 -4.35 0.14 12.47
N TYR A 35 -3.95 -0.17 11.23
CA TYR A 35 -3.27 0.78 10.35
C TYR A 35 -4.20 1.95 9.98
N PRO A 36 -3.67 3.18 9.88
CA PRO A 36 -4.41 4.29 9.30
C PRO A 36 -4.81 4.02 7.85
N ASP A 37 -5.96 4.57 7.42
CA ASP A 37 -6.48 4.37 6.05
C ASP A 37 -5.46 4.80 4.98
N GLU A 38 -4.73 5.89 5.20
CA GLU A 38 -3.67 6.39 4.29
C GLU A 38 -2.55 5.35 4.09
N TYR A 39 -2.18 4.63 5.15
CA TYR A 39 -1.16 3.59 5.08
C TYR A 39 -1.68 2.32 4.40
N LEU A 40 -2.94 1.95 4.67
CA LEU A 40 -3.59 0.84 3.98
C LEU A 40 -3.70 1.10 2.48
N ASP A 41 -4.06 2.32 2.08
CA ASP A 41 -4.16 2.74 0.69
C ASP A 41 -2.79 2.67 0.00
N ALA A 42 -1.79 3.36 0.55
CA ALA A 42 -0.42 3.38 -0.02
C ALA A 42 0.19 1.98 -0.14
N THR A 43 0.08 1.15 0.90
CA THR A 43 0.65 -0.21 0.85
C THR A 43 -0.13 -1.14 -0.09
N SER A 44 -1.41 -0.87 -0.35
CA SER A 44 -2.20 -1.64 -1.31
C SER A 44 -1.79 -1.33 -2.76
N TYR A 45 -1.50 -0.06 -3.05
CA TYR A 45 -0.89 0.33 -4.31
C TYR A 45 0.55 -0.18 -4.45
N LEU A 46 1.32 -0.19 -3.36
CA LEU A 46 2.68 -0.73 -3.35
C LEU A 46 2.70 -2.21 -3.76
N ARG A 47 1.79 -3.01 -3.18
CA ARG A 47 1.63 -4.43 -3.57
C ARG A 47 1.30 -4.57 -5.06
N ALA A 48 0.44 -3.69 -5.60
CA ALA A 48 0.04 -3.74 -7.00
C ALA A 48 1.21 -3.44 -7.95
N VAL A 49 1.96 -2.36 -7.73
CA VAL A 49 3.10 -1.99 -8.60
C VAL A 49 4.22 -3.03 -8.53
N MET A 50 4.47 -3.59 -7.34
CA MET A 50 5.44 -4.67 -7.16
C MET A 50 5.03 -5.95 -7.90
N ALA A 51 3.74 -6.32 -7.84
CA ALA A 51 3.22 -7.49 -8.56
C ALA A 51 3.29 -7.32 -10.09
N ALA A 52 3.08 -6.09 -10.58
CA ALA A 52 3.25 -5.75 -12.00
C ALA A 52 4.71 -5.58 -12.42
N ASN A 53 5.66 -5.61 -11.48
CA ASN A 53 7.06 -5.25 -11.69
C ASN A 53 7.21 -3.88 -12.39
N GLU A 54 6.37 -2.93 -11.98
CA GLU A 54 6.31 -1.59 -12.58
C GLU A 54 7.52 -0.75 -12.15
N MET A 55 8.20 -0.14 -13.12
CA MET A 55 9.32 0.78 -12.89
C MET A 55 8.95 2.15 -13.46
N SER A 56 8.45 3.05 -12.60
CA SER A 56 7.90 4.35 -13.00
C SER A 56 8.19 5.43 -11.97
N GLU A 57 8.10 6.70 -12.39
CA GLU A 57 8.25 7.86 -11.49
C GLU A 57 7.16 7.90 -10.40
N ARG A 58 5.93 7.47 -10.71
CA ARG A 58 4.85 7.38 -9.71
C ARG A 58 5.14 6.31 -8.65
N ALA A 59 5.73 5.18 -9.05
CA ALA A 59 6.14 4.14 -8.10
C ALA A 59 7.26 4.64 -7.18
N LEU A 60 8.20 5.44 -7.70
CA LEU A 60 9.25 6.07 -6.90
C LEU A 60 8.68 7.07 -5.86
N LYS A 61 7.70 7.90 -6.24
CA LYS A 61 7.01 8.79 -5.29
C LYS A 61 6.21 8.01 -4.25
N LEU A 62 5.60 6.90 -4.65
CA LEU A 62 4.89 6.01 -3.74
C LEU A 62 5.84 5.41 -2.69
N THR A 63 7.04 4.98 -3.08
CA THR A 63 8.02 4.45 -2.11
C THR A 63 8.46 5.50 -1.11
N GLU A 64 8.70 6.74 -1.55
CA GLU A 64 8.99 7.88 -0.66
C GLU A 64 7.86 8.11 0.37
N ASN A 65 6.60 8.08 -0.08
CA ASN A 65 5.46 8.26 0.82
C ASN A 65 5.38 7.13 1.86
N VAL A 66 5.51 5.86 1.44
CA VAL A 66 5.48 4.72 2.37
C VAL A 66 6.64 4.77 3.37
N ILE A 67 7.85 5.17 2.94
CA ILE A 67 9.00 5.37 3.83
C ILE A 67 8.73 6.48 4.84
N SER A 68 8.06 7.57 4.45
CA SER A 68 7.71 8.66 5.36
C SER A 68 6.77 8.22 6.49
N MET A 69 5.88 7.25 6.22
CA MET A 69 4.95 6.68 7.19
C MET A 69 5.57 5.56 8.03
N ASN A 70 6.39 4.71 7.41
CA ASN A 70 7.07 3.60 8.08
C ASN A 70 8.49 3.40 7.52
N PRO A 71 9.50 4.11 8.05
CA PRO A 71 10.88 4.03 7.54
C PRO A 71 11.54 2.67 7.82
N ALA A 72 10.95 1.85 8.70
CA ALA A 72 11.41 0.49 9.00
C ALA A 72 10.80 -0.58 8.08
N HIS A 73 9.98 -0.20 7.09
CA HIS A 73 9.43 -1.12 6.11
C HIS A 73 10.51 -1.56 5.11
N TYR A 74 11.23 -2.65 5.41
CA TYR A 74 12.39 -3.09 4.61
C TYR A 74 12.07 -3.41 3.14
N THR A 75 10.86 -3.85 2.81
CA THR A 75 10.49 -4.18 1.42
C THR A 75 10.39 -2.97 0.48
N VAL A 76 10.17 -1.76 1.02
CA VAL A 76 10.06 -0.55 0.18
C VAL A 76 11.43 0.11 -0.08
N TRP A 77 12.47 -0.32 0.66
CA TRP A 77 13.88 0.04 0.44
C TRP A 77 14.51 -0.87 -0.62
#